data_AF-A0A6P7TC91-F1
#
_entry.id   AF-A0A6P7TC91-F1
#
_cell.length_a   1.000
_cell.length_b   1.000
_cell.length_c   1.000
_cell.angle_alpha   90.00
_cell.angle_beta   90.00
_cell.angle_gamma   90.00
#
_symmetry.space_group_name_H-M   'P 1'
#
loop_
_entity.id
_entity.type
_entity.pdbx_description
1 polymer ?
#
loop_
_entity_poly.entity_id
_entity_poly.type
_entity_poly.pdbx_seq_one_letter_code
_entity_poly.pdbx_strand_id
1 'polypeptide(L)'
;MAEEMQKITGEMQEILLDEGSRRESYRERIKRFPNVMEESFEKAEEGWSSFYKKVESTLNNDILFGLEDEIRQKNVLVYILWQMNDKFSAEKLANEVREKKPDNLVALTNLAFIHLYDGNIPEVRNLLDNLSKLEERENFSLIEAEGKRNVAYCLATISFEDHERAVELYKESLNVCPDIICVCFLLLCCNIVV
;
A
#
# COMPACT_ATOMS: atom_id res chain seq x y z
N MET A 1 5.82 31.85 8.74
CA MET A 1 5.00 32.34 9.87
C MET A 1 3.62 31.68 9.97
N ALA A 2 2.68 31.86 9.04
CA ALA A 2 1.33 31.27 9.18
C ALA A 2 1.31 29.72 9.13
N GLU A 3 2.02 29.13 8.17
CA GLU A 3 2.18 27.66 8.03
C GLU A 3 2.97 27.05 9.20
N GLU A 4 4.05 27.70 9.62
CA GLU A 4 4.84 27.26 10.79
C GLU A 4 4.02 27.30 12.08
N MET A 5 3.18 28.32 12.27
CA MET A 5 2.29 28.39 13.42
C MET A 5 1.19 27.32 13.38
N GLN A 6 0.66 26.99 12.20
CA GLN A 6 -0.29 25.88 12.05
C GLN A 6 0.37 24.52 12.34
N LYS A 7 1.59 24.30 11.84
CA LYS A 7 2.37 23.09 12.12
C LYS A 7 2.63 22.92 13.63
N ILE A 8 3.10 23.97 14.30
CA ILE A 8 3.34 23.97 15.75
C ILE A 8 2.04 23.72 16.54
N THR A 9 0.93 24.33 16.13
CA THR A 9 -0.37 24.16 16.82
C THR A 9 -0.90 22.74 16.65
N GLY A 10 -0.74 22.13 15.48
CA GLY A 10 -1.09 20.73 15.21
C GLY A 10 -0.23 19.76 16.03
N GLU A 11 1.09 19.96 16.07
CA GLU A 11 2.01 19.16 16.88
C GLU A 11 1.69 19.25 18.38
N MET A 12 1.32 20.43 18.88
CA MET A 12 0.92 20.61 20.28
C MET A 12 -0.41 19.91 20.62
N GLN A 13 -1.40 19.96 19.73
CA GLN A 13 -2.67 19.24 19.92
C GLN A 13 -2.46 17.71 19.92
N GLU A 14 -1.53 17.21 19.12
CA GLU A 14 -1.18 15.79 19.04
C GLU A 14 -0.45 15.29 20.30
N ILE A 15 0.34 16.14 20.97
CA ILE A 15 1.01 15.84 22.25
C ILE A 15 0.00 15.69 23.40
N LEU A 16 -1.14 16.39 23.33
CA LEU A 16 -2.18 16.35 24.36
C LEU A 16 -3.05 15.08 24.31
N LEU A 17 -2.97 14.31 23.22
CA LEU A 17 -3.66 13.02 23.11
C LEU A 17 -2.94 11.94 23.94
N ASP A 18 -3.72 11.05 24.55
CA ASP A 18 -3.19 9.79 25.08
C ASP A 18 -2.61 8.92 23.95
N GLU A 19 -1.78 7.95 24.32
CA GLU A 19 -1.05 7.12 23.34
C GLU A 19 -2.00 6.39 22.37
N GLY A 20 -3.14 5.87 22.86
CA GLY A 20 -4.13 5.18 22.05
C GLY A 20 -4.77 6.12 21.04
N SER A 21 -5.27 7.28 21.51
CA SER A 21 -5.86 8.30 20.65
C SER A 21 -4.87 8.85 19.61
N ARG A 22 -3.60 8.98 19.96
CA ARG A 22 -2.55 9.43 19.03
C ARG A 22 -2.28 8.39 17.95
N ARG A 23 -2.20 7.10 18.31
CA ARG A 23 -2.00 6.02 17.35
C ARG A 23 -3.17 5.92 16.37
N GLU A 24 -4.41 6.07 16.86
CA GLU A 24 -5.58 6.07 15.98
C GLU A 24 -5.59 7.28 15.05
N SER A 25 -5.23 8.48 15.53
CA SER A 25 -5.10 9.67 14.69
C SER A 25 -4.11 9.46 13.54
N TYR A 26 -2.95 8.86 13.80
CA TYR A 26 -2.01 8.51 12.73
C TYR A 26 -2.58 7.48 11.77
N ARG A 27 -3.20 6.43 12.30
CA ARG A 27 -3.83 5.37 11.50
C ARG A 27 -4.85 5.95 10.52
N GLU A 28 -5.72 6.83 10.99
CA GLU A 28 -6.73 7.50 10.17
C GLU A 28 -6.14 8.43 9.10
N ARG A 29 -4.95 9.00 9.33
CA ARG A 29 -4.23 9.76 8.31
C ARG A 29 -3.62 8.85 7.25
N ILE A 30 -3.00 7.73 7.66
CA ILE A 30 -2.38 6.76 6.75
C ILE A 30 -3.44 6.12 5.85
N LYS A 31 -4.60 5.76 6.41
CA LYS A 31 -5.70 5.06 5.72
C LYS A 31 -6.31 5.79 4.54
N ARG A 32 -6.13 7.11 4.44
CA ARG A 32 -6.64 7.92 3.31
C ARG A 32 -5.93 7.59 2.01
N PHE A 33 -4.69 7.12 2.10
CA PHE A 33 -3.89 6.74 0.95
C PHE A 33 -4.16 5.27 0.57
N PRO A 34 -3.97 4.88 -0.71
CA PRO A 34 -4.15 3.50 -1.15
C PRO A 34 -3.33 2.53 -0.30
N ASN A 35 -3.99 1.59 0.39
CA ASN A 35 -3.35 0.63 1.26
C ASN A 35 -4.09 -0.72 1.26
N VAL A 36 -3.38 -1.77 1.63
CA VAL A 36 -3.91 -3.14 1.77
C VAL A 36 -3.74 -3.70 3.18
N MET A 37 -2.91 -3.08 4.03
CA MET A 37 -2.52 -3.59 5.35
C MET A 37 -3.68 -3.73 6.34
N GLU A 38 -4.76 -3.02 6.07
CA GLU A 38 -5.99 -2.98 6.87
C GLU A 38 -7.08 -3.92 6.34
N GLU A 39 -6.84 -4.54 5.18
CA GLU A 39 -7.70 -5.58 4.63
C GLU A 39 -7.50 -6.86 5.44
N SER A 40 -8.61 -7.54 5.75
CA SER A 40 -8.61 -8.76 6.54
C SER A 40 -9.02 -9.93 5.65
N PHE A 41 -8.14 -10.93 5.54
CA PHE A 41 -8.46 -12.19 4.88
C PHE A 41 -8.37 -13.33 5.87
N GLU A 42 -9.40 -14.17 5.93
CA GLU A 42 -9.37 -15.38 6.72
C GLU A 42 -8.51 -16.44 6.02
N LYS A 43 -7.22 -16.50 6.37
CA LYS A 43 -6.28 -17.54 5.92
C LYS A 43 -5.43 -18.04 7.07
N ALA A 44 -5.21 -19.36 7.11
CA ALA A 44 -4.25 -19.98 8.03
C ALA A 44 -2.80 -19.62 7.66
N GLU A 45 -1.89 -19.68 8.63
CA GLU A 45 -0.45 -19.37 8.47
C GLU A 45 0.22 -20.20 7.36
N GLU A 46 -0.11 -21.51 7.27
CA GLU A 46 0.37 -22.39 6.20
C GLU A 46 -0.07 -21.91 4.80
N GLY A 47 -1.28 -21.31 4.73
CA GLY A 47 -1.80 -20.68 3.52
C GLY A 47 -0.97 -19.48 3.09
N TRP A 48 -0.59 -18.61 4.03
CA TRP A 48 0.27 -17.46 3.76
C TRP A 48 1.67 -17.87 3.29
N SER A 49 2.28 -18.88 3.93
CA SER A 49 3.59 -19.40 3.53
C SER A 49 3.60 -20.00 2.12
N SER A 50 2.55 -20.75 1.76
CA SER A 50 2.39 -21.28 0.40
C SER A 50 2.25 -20.16 -0.63
N PHE A 51 1.47 -19.14 -0.27
CA PHE A 51 1.20 -17.99 -1.14
C PHE A 51 2.45 -17.12 -1.36
N TYR A 52 3.23 -16.88 -0.30
CA TYR A 52 4.53 -16.23 -0.38
C TYR A 52 5.44 -16.91 -1.40
N LYS A 53 5.62 -18.24 -1.30
CA LYS A 53 6.47 -19.02 -2.22
C LYS A 53 5.99 -18.93 -3.67
N LYS A 54 4.67 -18.94 -3.89
CA LYS A 54 4.09 -18.80 -5.23
C LYS A 54 4.43 -17.45 -5.87
N VAL A 55 4.21 -16.35 -5.14
CA VAL A 55 4.52 -15.00 -5.62
C VAL A 55 6.02 -14.81 -5.79
N GLU A 56 6.83 -15.23 -4.82
CA GLU A 56 8.31 -15.15 -4.89
C GLU A 56 8.88 -15.96 -6.06
N SER A 57 8.35 -17.15 -6.33
CA SER A 57 8.78 -17.94 -7.49
C SER A 57 8.49 -17.25 -8.82
N THR A 58 7.37 -16.50 -8.89
CA THR A 58 7.00 -15.74 -10.09
C THR A 58 7.96 -14.57 -10.32
N LEU A 59 8.37 -13.90 -9.24
CA LEU A 59 9.36 -12.83 -9.25
C LEU A 59 10.73 -13.32 -9.75
N ASN A 60 11.11 -14.55 -9.38
CA ASN A 60 12.42 -15.12 -9.71
C ASN A 60 12.50 -15.82 -11.08
N ASN A 61 11.37 -16.15 -11.70
CA ASN A 61 11.33 -16.97 -12.92
C ASN A 61 11.41 -16.16 -14.24
N ASP A 62 12.00 -14.96 -14.25
CA ASP A 62 12.19 -14.08 -15.43
C ASP A 62 10.92 -13.69 -16.22
N ILE A 63 9.71 -14.08 -15.79
CA ILE A 63 8.43 -13.63 -16.37
C ILE A 63 8.00 -12.33 -15.67
N LEU A 64 8.82 -11.29 -15.79
CA LEU A 64 8.47 -9.93 -15.37
C LEU A 64 8.33 -9.07 -16.62
N PHE A 65 7.16 -8.43 -16.80
CA PHE A 65 6.95 -7.53 -17.93
C PHE A 65 7.57 -6.14 -17.70
N GLY A 66 8.29 -5.94 -16.58
CA GLY A 66 9.05 -4.74 -16.28
C GLY A 66 9.06 -4.36 -14.80
N LEU A 67 9.63 -3.19 -14.50
CA LEU A 67 9.78 -2.65 -13.15
C LEU A 67 8.44 -2.54 -12.40
N GLU A 68 7.36 -2.16 -13.08
CA GLU A 68 6.04 -1.98 -12.46
C GLU A 68 5.44 -3.30 -11.95
N ASP A 69 5.67 -4.41 -12.66
CA ASP A 69 5.24 -5.73 -12.18
C ASP A 69 6.08 -6.22 -11.01
N GLU A 70 7.39 -5.95 -11.05
CA GLU A 70 8.28 -6.25 -9.92
C GLU A 70 7.80 -5.50 -8.66
N ILE A 71 7.52 -4.20 -8.79
CA ILE A 71 7.02 -3.36 -7.70
C ILE A 71 5.69 -3.89 -7.16
N ARG A 72 4.73 -4.20 -8.05
CA ARG A 72 3.44 -4.76 -7.66
C ARG A 72 3.59 -6.05 -6.87
N GLN A 73 4.36 -7.00 -7.38
CA GLN A 73 4.58 -8.29 -6.72
C GLN A 73 5.30 -8.13 -5.37
N LYS A 74 6.29 -7.24 -5.27
CA LYS A 74 6.93 -6.94 -3.99
C LYS A 74 5.96 -6.35 -2.99
N ASN A 75 5.07 -5.45 -3.40
CA ASN A 75 4.02 -4.91 -2.53
C ASN A 75 3.06 -6.01 -2.04
N VAL A 76 2.76 -7.03 -2.86
CA VAL A 76 2.01 -8.23 -2.42
C VAL A 76 2.79 -9.00 -1.35
N LEU A 77 4.08 -9.26 -1.58
CA LEU A 77 4.94 -9.97 -0.63
C LEU A 77 5.06 -9.22 0.71
N VAL A 78 5.15 -7.89 0.70
CA VAL A 78 5.14 -7.06 1.94
C VAL A 78 3.88 -7.35 2.76
N TYR A 79 2.70 -7.39 2.12
CA TYR A 79 1.46 -7.70 2.82
C TYR A 79 1.43 -9.13 3.38
N ILE A 80 1.90 -10.12 2.60
CA ILE A 80 1.94 -11.51 3.07
C ILE A 80 2.86 -11.64 4.29
N LEU A 81 4.04 -11.02 4.25
CA LEU A 81 4.99 -10.98 5.36
C LEU A 81 4.39 -10.30 6.60
N TRP A 82 3.64 -9.22 6.40
CA TRP A 82 2.86 -8.56 7.45
C TRP A 82 1.83 -9.49 8.10
N GLN A 83 1.05 -10.23 7.30
CA GLN A 83 0.08 -11.21 7.81
C GLN A 83 0.75 -12.37 8.57
N MET A 84 1.99 -12.73 8.20
CA MET A 84 2.81 -13.71 8.92
C MET A 84 3.56 -13.12 10.12
N ASN A 85 3.35 -11.84 10.45
CA ASN A 85 4.05 -11.11 11.51
C ASN A 85 5.59 -11.06 11.34
N ASP A 86 6.11 -11.28 10.12
CA ASP A 86 7.52 -11.06 9.77
C ASP A 86 7.74 -9.62 9.30
N LYS A 87 7.66 -8.70 10.26
CA LYS A 87 7.74 -7.27 9.99
C LYS A 87 9.11 -6.82 9.50
N PHE A 88 10.18 -7.46 9.95
CA PHE A 88 11.53 -7.11 9.54
C PHE A 88 11.70 -7.32 8.03
N SER A 89 11.26 -8.48 7.52
CA SER A 89 11.27 -8.75 6.09
C SER A 89 10.31 -7.85 5.33
N ALA A 90 9.12 -7.59 5.89
CA ALA A 90 8.14 -6.68 5.28
C ALA A 90 8.69 -5.25 5.12
N GLU A 91 9.33 -4.71 6.16
CA GLU A 91 9.95 -3.39 6.16
C GLU A 91 11.09 -3.31 5.14
N LYS A 92 11.98 -4.33 5.13
CA LYS A 92 13.08 -4.40 4.18
C LYS A 92 12.57 -4.35 2.74
N LEU A 93 11.57 -5.17 2.42
CA LEU A 93 11.04 -5.25 1.07
C LEU A 93 10.30 -3.97 0.65
N ALA A 94 9.57 -3.34 1.57
CA ALA A 94 8.92 -2.05 1.32
C ALA A 94 9.96 -0.93 1.07
N ASN A 95 11.09 -0.96 1.78
CA ASN A 95 12.21 -0.05 1.52
C ASN A 95 12.82 -0.29 0.14
N GLU A 96 13.02 -1.54 -0.30
CA GLU A 96 13.50 -1.83 -1.66
C GLU A 96 12.58 -1.26 -2.74
N VAL A 97 11.26 -1.34 -2.55
CA VAL A 97 10.28 -0.72 -3.46
C VAL A 97 10.43 0.80 -3.46
N ARG A 98 10.53 1.42 -2.26
CA ARG A 98 10.72 2.86 -2.11
C ARG A 98 12.01 3.35 -2.75
N GLU A 99 13.11 2.61 -2.66
CA GLU A 99 14.38 2.95 -3.31
C GLU A 99 14.26 2.98 -4.83
N LYS A 100 13.51 2.03 -5.41
CA LYS A 100 13.28 1.97 -6.86
C LYS A 100 12.27 3.01 -7.34
N LYS A 101 11.25 3.28 -6.52
CA LYS A 101 10.17 4.23 -6.82
C LYS A 101 9.80 5.02 -5.57
N PRO A 102 10.50 6.14 -5.30
CA PRO A 102 10.34 6.93 -4.08
C PRO A 102 8.92 7.45 -3.84
N ASP A 103 8.19 7.69 -4.92
CA ASP A 103 6.81 8.18 -4.90
C ASP A 103 5.77 7.05 -4.89
N ASN A 104 6.16 5.78 -4.70
CA ASN A 104 5.22 4.66 -4.61
C ASN A 104 4.39 4.76 -3.32
N LEU A 105 3.13 5.20 -3.46
CA LEU A 105 2.23 5.41 -2.32
C LEU A 105 2.04 4.16 -1.48
N VAL A 106 1.89 2.99 -2.10
CA VAL A 106 1.65 1.73 -1.37
C VAL A 106 2.85 1.37 -0.48
N ALA A 107 4.08 1.51 -0.98
CA ALA A 107 5.28 1.27 -0.18
C ALA A 107 5.38 2.24 1.00
N LEU A 108 5.10 3.53 0.78
CA LEU A 108 5.09 4.54 1.84
C LEU A 108 4.01 4.25 2.90
N THR A 109 2.81 3.87 2.49
CA THR A 109 1.74 3.49 3.43
C THR A 109 2.07 2.22 4.19
N ASN A 110 2.66 1.21 3.54
CA ASN A 110 3.07 -0.03 4.20
C ASN A 110 4.12 0.24 5.27
N LEU A 111 5.15 1.04 4.96
CA LEU A 111 6.14 1.48 5.96
C LEU A 111 5.48 2.24 7.11
N ALA A 112 4.52 3.12 6.82
CA ALA A 112 3.85 3.90 7.85
C ALA A 112 3.05 3.00 8.82
N PHE A 113 2.34 1.99 8.32
CA PHE A 113 1.67 1.00 9.15
C PHE A 113 2.64 0.16 9.98
N ILE A 114 3.74 -0.31 9.37
CA ILE A 114 4.77 -1.10 10.06
C ILE A 114 5.35 -0.31 11.24
N HIS A 115 5.78 0.93 10.99
CA HIS A 115 6.35 1.77 12.04
C HIS A 115 5.32 2.21 13.09
N LEU A 116 4.05 2.41 12.71
CA LEU A 116 2.98 2.73 13.67
C LEU A 116 2.73 1.56 14.62
N TYR A 117 2.71 0.34 14.09
CA TYR A 117 2.57 -0.87 14.90
C TYR A 117 3.75 -1.04 15.85
N ASP A 118 4.97 -0.85 15.37
CA ASP A 118 6.19 -0.97 16.20
C ASP A 118 6.40 0.22 17.16
N GLY A 119 5.53 1.23 17.09
CA GLY A 119 5.58 2.41 17.96
C GLY A 119 6.71 3.39 17.60
N ASN A 120 7.28 3.27 16.40
CA ASN A 120 8.29 4.19 15.88
C ASN A 120 7.63 5.47 15.34
N ILE A 121 7.06 6.26 16.26
CA ILE A 121 6.34 7.50 15.94
C ILE A 121 7.19 8.53 15.15
N PRO A 122 8.50 8.72 15.41
CA PRO A 122 9.32 9.61 14.60
C PRO A 122 9.29 9.25 13.11
N GLU A 123 9.40 7.97 12.76
CA GLU A 123 9.38 7.55 11.36
C GLU A 123 7.96 7.63 10.76
N VAL A 124 6.93 7.33 11.54
CA VAL A 124 5.53 7.56 11.12
C VAL A 124 5.29 9.01 10.71
N ARG A 125 5.80 9.97 11.49
CA ARG A 125 5.70 11.41 11.17
C ARG A 125 6.44 11.75 9.88
N ASN A 126 7.66 11.26 9.72
CA ASN A 126 8.45 11.46 8.51
C ASN A 126 7.71 10.93 7.26
N LEU A 127 7.15 9.73 7.36
CA LEU A 127 6.39 9.12 6.26
C LEU A 127 5.09 9.88 5.95
N LEU A 128 4.37 10.35 6.98
CA LEU A 128 3.18 11.19 6.80
C LEU A 128 3.51 12.55 6.17
N ASP A 129 4.64 13.15 6.52
CA ASP A 129 5.14 14.37 5.87
C ASP A 129 5.45 14.10 4.39
N ASN A 130 6.04 12.95 4.06
CA ASN A 130 6.29 12.55 2.67
C ASN A 130 5.00 12.31 1.88
N LEU A 131 4.02 11.63 2.49
CA LEU A 131 2.70 11.41 1.90
C LEU A 131 1.97 12.74 1.66
N SER A 132 2.02 13.67 2.62
CA SER A 132 1.40 15.00 2.48
C SER A 132 2.05 15.81 1.35
N LYS A 133 3.39 15.78 1.24
CA LYS A 133 4.10 16.41 0.12
C LYS A 133 3.78 15.80 -1.24
N LEU A 134 3.43 14.51 -1.30
CA LEU A 134 2.96 13.88 -2.53
C LEU A 134 1.56 14.36 -2.90
N GLU A 135 0.67 14.46 -1.91
CA GLU A 135 -0.71 14.95 -2.07
C GLU A 135 -0.77 16.37 -2.66
N GLU A 136 0.20 17.22 -2.30
CA GLU A 136 0.31 18.59 -2.82
C GLU A 136 0.83 18.70 -4.27
N ARG A 137 1.31 17.61 -4.87
CA ARG A 137 1.87 17.66 -6.24
C ARG A 137 0.78 17.74 -7.29
N GLU A 138 1.05 18.49 -8.37
CA GLU A 138 0.11 18.62 -9.51
C GLU A 138 -0.28 17.27 -10.14
N ASN A 139 0.63 16.30 -10.13
CA ASN A 139 0.41 14.97 -10.69
C ASN A 139 -0.10 13.94 -9.65
N PHE A 140 -0.51 14.36 -8.46
CA PHE A 140 -0.94 13.45 -7.39
C PHE A 140 -2.04 12.50 -7.83
N SER A 141 -3.02 12.96 -8.61
CA SER A 141 -4.10 12.10 -9.12
C SER A 141 -3.59 10.89 -9.89
N LEU A 142 -2.50 11.04 -10.66
CA LEU A 142 -1.86 9.93 -11.37
C LEU A 142 -1.14 8.97 -10.41
N ILE A 143 -0.46 9.52 -9.41
CA ILE A 143 0.24 8.73 -8.37
C ILE A 143 -0.79 7.92 -7.55
N GLU A 144 -1.88 8.56 -7.14
CA GLU A 144 -2.98 7.94 -6.41
C GLU A 144 -3.64 6.84 -7.25
N ALA A 145 -3.93 7.10 -8.52
CA ALA A 145 -4.47 6.12 -9.43
C ALA A 145 -3.54 4.90 -9.57
N GLU A 146 -2.23 5.09 -9.62
CA GLU A 146 -1.27 3.99 -9.64
C GLU A 146 -1.22 3.20 -8.31
N GLY A 147 -1.31 3.90 -7.18
CA GLY A 147 -1.44 3.28 -5.87
C GLY A 147 -2.68 2.39 -5.79
N LYS A 148 -3.83 2.87 -6.26
CA LYS A 148 -5.07 2.08 -6.34
C LYS A 148 -4.92 0.82 -7.20
N ARG A 149 -4.20 0.88 -8.33
CA ARG A 149 -3.89 -0.32 -9.14
C ARG A 149 -3.02 -1.32 -8.40
N ASN A 150 -2.03 -0.84 -7.65
CA ASN A 150 -1.18 -1.72 -6.84
C ASN A 150 -2.02 -2.44 -5.77
N VAL A 151 -2.89 -1.72 -5.08
CA VAL A 151 -3.81 -2.32 -4.09
C VAL A 151 -4.74 -3.32 -4.78
N ALA A 152 -5.38 -2.94 -5.90
CA ALA A 152 -6.25 -3.83 -6.66
C ALA A 152 -5.55 -5.12 -7.11
N TYR A 153 -4.31 -5.00 -7.59
CA TYR A 153 -3.48 -6.15 -7.95
C TYR A 153 -3.21 -7.05 -6.75
N CYS A 154 -2.88 -6.45 -5.61
CA CYS A 154 -2.66 -7.18 -4.36
C CYS A 154 -3.90 -7.98 -3.94
N LEU A 155 -5.07 -7.31 -3.90
CA LEU A 155 -6.34 -7.94 -3.59
C LEU A 155 -6.64 -9.11 -4.53
N ALA A 156 -6.58 -8.88 -5.84
CA ALA A 156 -6.84 -9.90 -6.86
C ALA A 156 -5.86 -11.07 -6.81
N THR A 157 -4.64 -10.82 -6.35
CA THR A 157 -3.63 -11.86 -6.15
C THR A 157 -3.98 -12.72 -4.93
N ILE A 158 -4.27 -12.10 -3.78
CA ILE A 158 -4.46 -12.78 -2.49
C ILE A 158 -5.83 -13.47 -2.35
N SER A 159 -6.88 -12.81 -2.80
CA SER A 159 -8.27 -13.25 -2.63
C SER A 159 -9.01 -13.15 -3.95
N PHE A 160 -9.49 -14.30 -4.42
CA PHE A 160 -10.40 -14.35 -5.56
C PHE A 160 -11.83 -13.96 -5.14
N GLU A 161 -12.15 -14.11 -3.86
CA GLU A 161 -13.47 -13.85 -3.31
C GLU A 161 -13.73 -12.34 -3.19
N ASP A 162 -12.70 -11.54 -2.88
CA ASP A 162 -12.77 -10.08 -2.76
C ASP A 162 -12.48 -9.33 -4.09
N HIS A 163 -12.80 -9.97 -5.22
CA HIS A 163 -12.56 -9.39 -6.54
C HIS A 163 -13.38 -8.12 -6.81
N GLU A 164 -14.52 -7.92 -6.14
CA GLU A 164 -15.34 -6.72 -6.29
C GLU A 164 -14.55 -5.46 -5.92
N ARG A 165 -13.87 -5.48 -4.77
CA ARG A 165 -13.06 -4.35 -4.32
C ARG A 165 -11.88 -4.08 -5.25
N ALA A 166 -11.22 -5.13 -5.74
CA ALA A 166 -10.16 -5.01 -6.73
C ALA A 166 -10.68 -4.36 -8.04
N VAL A 167 -11.86 -4.79 -8.52
CA VAL A 167 -12.51 -4.25 -9.72
C VAL A 167 -12.87 -2.77 -9.54
N GLU A 168 -13.40 -2.37 -8.38
CA GLU A 168 -13.69 -0.96 -8.08
C GLU A 168 -12.45 -0.09 -8.15
N LEU A 169 -11.36 -0.50 -7.48
CA LEU A 169 -10.11 0.25 -7.47
C LEU A 169 -9.50 0.36 -8.87
N TYR A 170 -9.60 -0.69 -9.69
CA TYR A 170 -9.19 -0.61 -11.10
C TYR A 170 -10.06 0.38 -11.89
N LYS A 171 -11.39 0.39 -11.68
CA LYS A 171 -12.30 1.36 -12.34
C LYS A 171 -11.97 2.80 -11.94
N GLU A 172 -11.79 3.06 -10.65
CA GLU A 172 -11.39 4.37 -10.13
C GLU A 172 -10.09 4.85 -10.79
N SER A 173 -9.10 3.96 -10.89
CA SER A 173 -7.82 4.28 -11.50
C SER A 173 -7.91 4.53 -13.03
N LEU A 174 -8.72 3.74 -13.74
CA LEU A 174 -8.92 3.89 -15.19
C LEU A 174 -9.59 5.21 -15.56
N ASN A 175 -10.46 5.74 -14.69
CA ASN A 175 -11.08 7.06 -14.90
C ASN A 175 -10.05 8.20 -14.92
N VAL A 176 -8.91 8.02 -14.27
CA VAL A 176 -7.82 9.01 -14.24
C VAL A 176 -6.82 8.76 -15.35
N CYS A 177 -6.41 7.50 -15.54
CA CYS A 177 -5.42 7.12 -16.55
C CYS A 177 -5.88 5.84 -17.26
N PRO A 178 -6.44 5.93 -18.49
CA PRO A 178 -6.82 4.76 -19.25
C PRO A 178 -5.56 3.98 -19.68
N ASP A 179 -5.38 2.78 -19.13
CA ASP A 179 -4.25 1.90 -19.46
C ASP A 179 -4.77 0.56 -20.00
N ILE A 180 -4.29 0.16 -21.17
CA ILE A 180 -4.69 -1.06 -21.89
C ILE A 180 -4.43 -2.32 -21.05
N ILE A 181 -3.36 -2.34 -20.24
CA ILE A 181 -3.02 -3.50 -19.42
C ILE A 181 -4.02 -3.68 -18.26
N CYS A 182 -4.52 -2.59 -17.68
CA CYS A 182 -5.55 -2.65 -16.64
C CYS A 182 -6.90 -3.15 -17.19
N VAL A 183 -7.24 -2.80 -18.44
CA VAL A 183 -8.44 -3.33 -19.10
C VAL A 183 -8.36 -4.85 -19.24
N CYS A 184 -7.18 -5.40 -19.59
CA CYS A 184 -6.99 -6.86 -19.67
C CYS A 184 -7.13 -7.56 -18.31
N PHE A 185 -6.60 -7.00 -17.22
CA PHE A 185 -6.78 -7.56 -15.88
C PHE A 185 -8.23 -7.48 -15.39
N LEU A 186 -8.93 -6.37 -15.66
CA LEU A 186 -10.37 -6.26 -15.42
C LEU A 186 -11.15 -7.32 -16.18
N LEU A 187 -10.81 -7.54 -17.45
CA LEU A 187 -11.44 -8.60 -18.26
C LEU A 187 -11.11 -10.01 -17.76
N LEU A 188 -9.92 -10.26 -17.23
CA LEU A 188 -9.55 -11.54 -16.61
C LEU A 188 -10.28 -11.78 -15.28
N CYS A 189 -10.42 -10.74 -14.45
CA CYS A 189 -11.19 -10.81 -13.20
C CYS A 189 -12.70 -10.98 -13.49
N CYS A 190 -13.22 -10.34 -14.54
CA CYS A 190 -14.63 -10.43 -14.92
C CYS A 190 -14.99 -11.70 -15.72
N ASN A 191 -14.07 -12.33 -16.46
CA ASN A 191 -14.34 -13.53 -17.27
C ASN A 191 -14.21 -14.87 -16.52
N ILE A 192 -13.96 -14.87 -15.21
CA ILE A 192 -14.04 -16.09 -14.39
C ILE A 192 -15.48 -16.31 -13.85
N VAL A 193 -16.43 -15.45 -14.23
CA VAL A 193 -17.88 -15.65 -14.07
C VAL A 193 -18.52 -15.90 -15.44
N VAL A 194 -18.23 -17.06 -16.06
CA VAL A 194 -19.12 -17.74 -17.03
C VAL A 194 -19.01 -19.25 -16.84
#